data_AF-A0A4P5UX86-F1
#
_entry.id   AF-A0A4P5UX86-F1
#
_cell.length_a   1.000
_cell.length_b   1.000
_cell.length_c   1.000
_cell.angle_alpha   90.00
_cell.angle_beta   90.00
_cell.angle_gamma   90.00
#
_symmetry.space_group_name_H-M   'P 1'
#
loop_
_entity.id
_entity.type
_entity.pdbx_description
1 polymer ?
#
loop_
_entity_poly.entity_id
_entity_poly.type
_entity_poly.pdbx_seq_one_letter_code
_entity_poly.pdbx_strand_id
1 'polypeptide(L)'
;MKIIGYFLFGENDPQHFGSLPSTFLTLFQMMTGDGWSDLMKTNMFNCPHPHTFLAPLYFCSFVLIGALIILNLFVGVIISEMDDTRKRHDQETNEEEMKKDSDYTLLLKLEYHRLEFEKNMNDIMEELKRRHLT
;
A
#
# COMPACT_ATOMS: atom_id res chain seq x y z
N MET A 1 -25.89 -5.45 -20.84
CA MET A 1 -24.76 -4.51 -20.94
C MET A 1 -24.42 -4.37 -22.42
N LYS A 2 -24.79 -3.26 -23.07
CA LYS A 2 -24.45 -3.07 -24.49
C LYS A 2 -22.98 -2.66 -24.57
N ILE A 3 -22.16 -3.44 -25.28
CA ILE A 3 -20.75 -3.10 -25.50
C ILE A 3 -20.73 -1.99 -26.55
N ILE A 4 -20.56 -0.76 -26.07
CA ILE A 4 -20.67 0.46 -26.87
C ILE A 4 -19.74 0.41 -28.10
N GLY A 5 -18.52 -0.12 -27.95
CA GLY A 5 -17.57 -0.27 -29.05
C GLY A 5 -18.03 -1.20 -30.17
N TYR A 6 -18.72 -2.31 -29.86
CA TYR A 6 -19.28 -3.24 -30.85
C TYR A 6 -20.31 -2.54 -31.75
N PHE A 7 -21.19 -1.73 -31.15
CA PHE A 7 -22.23 -1.02 -31.89
C PHE A 7 -21.70 0.19 -32.67
N LEU A 8 -20.68 0.87 -32.13
CA LEU A 8 -20.10 2.05 -32.78
C LEU A 8 -19.12 1.73 -33.90
N PHE A 9 -18.34 0.67 -33.76
CA PHE A 9 -17.20 0.41 -34.63
C PHE A 9 -17.28 -0.96 -35.33
N GLY A 10 -18.28 -1.78 -35.05
CA GLY A 10 -18.42 -3.11 -35.66
C GLY A 10 -18.52 -3.10 -37.19
N GLU A 11 -19.11 -2.05 -37.78
CA GLU A 11 -19.17 -1.87 -39.24
C GLU A 11 -17.87 -1.30 -39.83
N ASN A 12 -17.15 -0.50 -39.06
CA ASN A 12 -15.93 0.19 -39.50
C ASN A 12 -14.68 -0.67 -39.35
N ASP A 13 -14.64 -1.51 -38.31
CA ASP A 13 -13.52 -2.37 -37.98
C ASP A 13 -14.04 -3.74 -37.47
N PRO A 14 -14.48 -4.63 -38.38
CA PRO A 14 -14.98 -5.95 -38.01
C PRO A 14 -13.93 -6.85 -37.39
N GLN A 15 -12.64 -6.60 -37.62
CA GLN A 15 -11.55 -7.40 -37.05
C GLN A 15 -11.48 -7.23 -35.52
N HIS A 16 -11.60 -6.00 -35.05
CA HIS A 16 -11.55 -5.70 -33.62
C HIS A 16 -12.94 -5.72 -32.99
N PHE A 17 -13.95 -5.16 -33.67
CA PHE A 17 -15.30 -4.94 -33.13
C PHE A 17 -16.40 -5.79 -33.78
N GLY A 18 -16.07 -6.76 -34.65
CA GLY A 18 -17.08 -7.56 -35.36
C GLY A 18 -17.70 -8.71 -34.56
N SER A 19 -17.07 -9.12 -33.46
CA SER A 19 -17.60 -10.16 -32.57
C SER A 19 -17.45 -9.76 -31.10
N LEU A 20 -18.25 -10.36 -30.22
CA LEU A 20 -18.13 -10.10 -28.78
C LEU A 20 -16.72 -10.45 -28.25
N PRO A 21 -16.15 -11.65 -28.52
CA PRO A 21 -14.83 -12.00 -28.01
C PRO A 21 -13.72 -11.10 -28.54
N SER A 22 -13.73 -10.76 -29.84
CA SER A 22 -12.75 -9.83 -30.41
C SER A 22 -12.85 -8.46 -29.73
N THR A 23 -14.06 -7.97 -29.51
CA THR A 23 -14.29 -6.68 -28.86
C THR A 23 -13.75 -6.68 -27.43
N PHE A 24 -13.95 -7.77 -26.68
CA PHE A 24 -13.40 -7.91 -25.33
C PHE A 24 -11.86 -7.91 -25.33
N LEU A 25 -11.22 -8.64 -26.24
CA LEU A 25 -9.76 -8.65 -26.38
C LEU A 25 -9.23 -7.26 -26.76
N THR A 26 -9.89 -6.56 -27.67
CA THR A 26 -9.55 -5.19 -28.04
C THR A 26 -9.68 -4.23 -26.86
N LEU A 27 -10.77 -4.31 -26.09
CA LEU A 27 -10.94 -3.49 -24.88
C LEU A 27 -9.86 -3.79 -23.84
N PHE A 28 -9.47 -5.05 -23.69
CA PHE A 28 -8.37 -5.45 -22.82
C PHE A 28 -7.02 -4.87 -23.29
N GLN A 29 -6.71 -4.96 -24.59
CA GLN A 29 -5.49 -4.38 -25.17
C GLN A 29 -5.46 -2.84 -25.02
N MET A 30 -6.61 -2.17 -25.20
CA MET A 30 -6.69 -0.73 -24.98
C MET A 30 -6.46 -0.36 -23.51
N MET A 31 -6.92 -1.20 -22.57
CA MET A 31 -6.67 -1.00 -21.14
C MET A 31 -5.18 -1.11 -20.78
N THR A 32 -4.40 -1.89 -21.53
CA THR A 32 -2.93 -1.95 -21.37
C THR A 32 -2.21 -0.79 -22.06
N GLY A 33 -2.93 0.09 -22.75
CA GLY A 33 -2.33 1.23 -23.48
C GLY A 33 -1.64 0.85 -24.78
N ASP A 34 -1.85 -0.37 -25.29
CA ASP A 34 -1.25 -0.85 -26.53
C ASP A 34 -2.22 -0.70 -27.71
N GLY A 35 -1.70 -0.34 -28.89
CA GLY A 35 -2.44 -0.27 -30.16
C GLY A 35 -3.63 0.72 -30.24
N TRP A 36 -4.06 1.34 -29.14
CA TRP A 36 -5.28 2.16 -29.08
C TRP A 36 -5.25 3.37 -30.02
N SER A 37 -4.08 3.98 -30.24
CA SER A 37 -3.94 5.14 -31.12
C SER A 37 -4.14 4.77 -32.59
N ASP A 38 -3.79 3.54 -32.98
CA ASP A 38 -3.94 3.05 -34.34
C ASP A 38 -5.38 2.56 -34.60
N LEU A 39 -6.02 1.95 -33.59
CA LEU A 39 -7.47 1.70 -33.64
C LEU A 39 -8.26 3.00 -33.76
N MET A 40 -7.88 4.03 -33.00
CA MET A 40 -8.49 5.35 -33.09
C MET A 40 -8.33 5.94 -34.50
N LYS A 41 -7.11 5.98 -35.05
CA LYS A 41 -6.87 6.49 -36.41
C LYS A 41 -7.67 5.72 -37.45
N THR A 42 -7.77 4.41 -37.31
CA THR A 42 -8.54 3.55 -38.22
C THR A 42 -10.01 3.94 -38.23
N ASN A 43 -10.61 4.09 -37.05
CA ASN A 43 -12.02 4.50 -36.91
C ASN A 43 -12.26 6.01 -37.17
N MET A 44 -11.19 6.81 -37.25
CA MET A 44 -11.23 8.24 -37.49
C MET A 44 -11.10 8.59 -38.98
N PHE A 45 -10.27 7.87 -39.74
CA PHE A 45 -9.93 8.19 -41.13
C PHE A 45 -9.95 7.01 -42.10
N ASN A 46 -9.65 5.79 -41.65
CA ASN A 46 -9.43 4.63 -42.54
C ASN A 46 -10.60 3.64 -42.49
N CYS A 47 -11.84 4.13 -42.48
CA CYS A 47 -13.04 3.29 -42.47
C CYS A 47 -14.15 3.86 -43.37
N PRO A 48 -15.14 3.04 -43.76
CA PRO A 48 -16.22 3.47 -44.66
C PRO A 48 -17.08 4.61 -44.09
N HIS A 49 -17.26 4.66 -42.76
CA HIS A 49 -18.04 5.70 -42.07
C HIS A 49 -17.17 6.38 -40.99
N PRO A 50 -16.26 7.29 -41.39
CA PRO A 50 -15.30 7.90 -40.48
C PRO A 50 -15.98 8.74 -39.39
N HIS A 51 -15.59 8.49 -38.14
CA HIS A 51 -16.10 9.22 -36.99
C HIS A 51 -15.05 10.20 -36.45
N THR A 52 -14.82 11.30 -37.16
CA THR A 52 -13.74 12.26 -36.89
C THR A 52 -13.74 12.82 -35.46
N PHE A 53 -14.92 13.00 -34.85
CA PHE A 53 -15.05 13.55 -33.50
C PHE A 53 -15.35 12.48 -32.43
N LEU A 54 -16.13 11.47 -32.78
CA LEU A 54 -16.63 10.49 -31.82
C LEU A 54 -15.60 9.40 -31.51
N ALA A 55 -14.78 9.01 -32.49
CA ALA A 55 -13.69 8.07 -32.27
C ALA A 55 -12.66 8.61 -31.25
N PRO A 56 -12.01 9.77 -31.44
CA PRO A 56 -11.03 10.26 -30.47
C PRO A 56 -11.64 10.49 -29.09
N LEU A 57 -12.88 10.96 -29.00
CA LEU A 57 -13.58 11.11 -27.71
C LEU A 57 -13.73 9.76 -26.98
N TYR A 58 -14.15 8.71 -27.70
CA TYR A 58 -14.32 7.37 -27.14
C TYR A 58 -12.98 6.75 -26.72
N PHE A 59 -12.00 6.69 -27.63
CA PHE A 59 -10.73 6.02 -27.36
C PHE A 59 -9.92 6.74 -26.28
N CYS A 60 -9.82 8.07 -26.33
CA CYS A 60 -9.09 8.82 -25.31
C CYS A 60 -9.76 8.75 -23.94
N SER A 61 -11.09 8.89 -23.86
CA SER A 61 -11.78 8.79 -22.56
C SER A 61 -11.67 7.40 -21.95
N PHE A 62 -11.77 6.34 -22.75
CA PHE A 62 -11.60 4.97 -22.29
C PHE A 62 -10.19 4.71 -21.73
N VAL A 63 -9.15 5.12 -22.46
CA VAL A 63 -7.75 4.95 -22.03
C VAL A 63 -7.45 5.79 -20.79
N LEU A 64 -7.93 7.03 -20.72
CA LEU A 64 -7.74 7.89 -19.54
C LEU A 64 -8.42 7.30 -18.29
N ILE A 65 -9.68 6.87 -18.41
CA ILE A 65 -10.40 6.27 -17.28
C ILE A 65 -9.74 4.96 -16.85
N GLY A 66 -9.37 4.10 -17.80
CA GLY A 66 -8.67 2.85 -17.53
C GLY A 66 -7.33 3.08 -16.80
N ALA A 67 -6.53 4.04 -17.27
CA ALA A 67 -5.27 4.40 -16.66
C ALA A 67 -5.46 4.94 -15.24
N LEU A 68 -6.47 5.79 -14.98
CA LEU A 68 -6.77 6.30 -13.65
C LEU A 68 -7.21 5.19 -12.69
N ILE A 69 -8.01 4.22 -13.15
CA ILE A 69 -8.41 3.07 -12.34
C ILE A 69 -7.20 2.22 -11.96
N ILE A 70 -6.34 1.88 -12.93
CA ILE A 70 -5.11 1.11 -12.68
C ILE A 70 -4.19 1.87 -11.73
N LEU A 71 -4.02 3.18 -11.93
CA LEU A 71 -3.21 4.02 -11.05
C LEU A 71 -3.77 4.05 -9.62
N ASN A 72 -5.07 4.23 -9.44
CA ASN A 72 -5.70 4.25 -8.12
C ASN A 72 -5.57 2.90 -7.42
N LEU A 73 -5.70 1.79 -8.15
CA LEU A 73 -5.46 0.46 -7.60
C LEU A 73 -4.00 0.30 -7.15
N PHE A 74 -3.06 0.72 -7.99
CA PHE A 74 -1.63 0.63 -7.68
C PHE A 74 -1.26 1.47 -6.45
N VAL A 75 -1.75 2.71 -6.38
CA VAL A 75 -1.59 3.58 -5.21
C VAL A 75 -2.19 2.93 -3.95
N GLY A 76 -3.39 2.35 -4.06
CA GLY A 76 -4.03 1.65 -2.95
C GLY A 76 -3.19 0.49 -2.41
N VAL A 77 -2.61 -0.31 -3.30
CA VAL A 77 -1.70 -1.42 -2.91
C VAL A 77 -0.44 -0.89 -2.23
N ILE A 78 0.21 0.13 -2.79
CA ILE A 78 1.42 0.72 -2.18
C ILE A 78 1.13 1.25 -0.78
N ILE A 79 0.02 1.97 -0.61
CA ILE A 79 -0.37 2.51 0.71
C ILE A 79 -0.60 1.37 1.69
N SER A 80 -1.24 0.27 1.28
CA SER A 80 -1.45 -0.90 2.14
C SER A 80 -0.13 -1.50 2.62
N GLU A 81 0.82 -1.70 1.70
CA GLU A 81 2.14 -2.25 2.04
C GLU A 81 2.94 -1.30 2.96
N MET A 82 2.87 0.00 2.70
CA MET A 82 3.50 1.02 3.55
C MET A 82 2.86 1.08 4.94
N ASP A 83 1.53 1.00 5.03
CA ASP A 83 0.81 1.02 6.30
C ASP A 83 1.12 -0.22 7.14
N ASP A 84 1.20 -1.40 6.51
CA ASP A 84 1.60 -2.64 7.18
C ASP A 84 3.07 -2.60 7.66
N THR A 85 3.97 -2.03 6.85
CA THR A 85 5.36 -1.81 7.25
C THR A 85 5.46 -0.83 8.42
N ARG A 86 4.69 0.26 8.37
CA ARG A 86 4.64 1.28 9.43
C ARG A 86 4.11 0.70 10.74
N LYS A 87 3.06 -0.13 10.70
CA LYS A 87 2.52 -0.80 11.90
C LYS A 87 3.54 -1.72 12.56
N ARG A 88 4.32 -2.48 11.77
CA ARG A 88 5.37 -3.36 12.31
C ARG A 88 6.46 -2.54 13.00
N HIS A 89 6.92 -1.46 12.37
CA HIS A 89 7.92 -0.57 12.96
C HIS A 89 7.41 0.10 14.24
N ASP A 90 6.16 0.60 14.25
CA ASP A 90 5.55 1.21 15.44
C ASP A 90 5.39 0.18 16.57
N GLN A 91 5.08 -1.09 16.26
CA GLN A 91 5.03 -2.18 17.24
C GLN A 91 6.41 -2.51 17.82
N GLU A 92 7.42 -2.67 16.98
CA GLU A 92 8.80 -2.93 17.40
C GLU A 92 9.32 -1.80 18.31
N THR A 93 9.06 -0.54 17.93
CA THR A 93 9.45 0.63 18.73
C THR A 93 8.76 0.62 20.10
N ASN A 94 7.46 0.38 20.15
CA ASN A 94 6.71 0.31 21.42
C ASN A 94 7.17 -0.87 22.31
N GLU A 95 7.50 -2.02 21.73
CA GLU A 95 8.03 -3.16 22.48
C GLU A 95 9.41 -2.87 23.07
N GLU A 96 10.28 -2.18 22.32
CA GLU A 96 11.59 -1.73 22.81
C GLU A 96 11.44 -0.73 23.95
N GLU A 97 10.55 0.25 23.83
CA GLU A 97 10.26 1.21 24.89
C GLU A 97 9.73 0.53 26.17
N MET A 98 8.80 -0.42 26.03
CA MET A 98 8.25 -1.17 27.16
C MET A 98 9.30 -2.04 27.86
N LYS A 99 10.17 -2.71 27.09
CA LYS A 99 11.30 -3.47 27.65
C LYS A 99 12.25 -2.57 28.42
N LYS A 100 12.56 -1.39 27.87
CA LYS A 100 13.46 -0.42 28.49
C LYS A 100 12.90 0.10 29.81
N ASP A 101 11.61 0.47 29.86
CA ASP A 101 10.93 0.92 31.08
C ASP A 101 10.89 -0.17 32.17
N SER A 102 10.61 -1.41 31.77
CA SER A 102 10.68 -2.57 32.68
C SER A 102 12.10 -2.80 33.21
N ASP A 103 13.12 -2.68 32.37
CA ASP A 103 14.52 -2.86 32.76
C ASP A 103 14.98 -1.75 33.73
N TYR A 104 14.66 -0.48 33.46
CA TYR A 104 14.90 0.62 34.40
C TYR A 104 14.22 0.39 35.75
N THR A 105 12.96 -0.06 35.75
CA THR A 105 12.22 -0.37 36.97
C THR A 105 12.89 -1.50 37.78
N LEU A 106 13.44 -2.50 37.09
CA LEU A 106 14.13 -3.63 37.72
C LEU A 106 15.48 -3.20 38.31
N LEU A 107 16.24 -2.39 37.58
CA LEU A 107 17.51 -1.81 38.05
C LEU A 107 17.28 -0.94 39.30
N LEU A 108 16.26 -0.08 39.31
CA LEU A 108 15.90 0.74 40.47
C LEU A 108 15.56 -0.11 41.70
N LYS A 109 14.79 -1.20 41.53
CA LYS A 109 14.47 -2.13 42.64
C LYS A 109 15.71 -2.84 43.17
N LEU A 110 16.62 -3.26 42.29
CA LEU A 110 17.88 -3.89 42.69
C LEU A 110 18.78 -2.91 43.46
N GLU A 111 18.89 -1.67 42.98
CA GLU A 111 19.70 -0.63 43.62
C GLU A 111 19.15 -0.27 45.01
N TYR A 112 17.83 -0.12 45.14
CA TYR A 112 17.17 0.08 46.42
C TYR A 112 17.48 -1.05 47.41
N HIS A 113 17.28 -2.31 46.99
CA HIS A 113 17.54 -3.47 47.85
C HIS A 113 19.02 -3.59 48.22
N ARG A 114 19.95 -3.22 47.33
CA ARG A 114 21.39 -3.17 47.62
C ARG A 114 21.69 -2.14 48.72
N LEU A 115 21.16 -0.93 48.59
CA LEU A 115 21.35 0.16 49.57
C LEU A 115 20.74 -0.19 50.93
N GLU A 116 19.57 -0.81 50.94
CA GLU A 116 18.91 -1.28 52.17
C GLU A 116 19.73 -2.36 52.86
N PHE A 117 20.25 -3.32 52.10
CA PHE A 117 21.13 -4.36 52.64
C PHE A 117 22.42 -3.78 53.24
N GLU A 118 23.02 -2.81 52.55
CA GLU A 118 24.23 -2.10 53.02
C GLU A 118 23.96 -1.35 54.32
N LYS A 119 22.82 -0.66 54.42
CA LYS A 119 22.41 0.03 55.64
C LYS A 119 22.16 -0.93 56.80
N ASN A 120 21.39 -1.99 56.58
CA ASN A 120 21.09 -2.99 57.59
C ASN A 120 22.37 -3.65 58.13
N MET A 121 23.33 -3.94 57.26
CA MET A 121 24.61 -4.52 57.64
C MET A 121 25.48 -3.54 58.44
N ASN A 122 25.50 -2.25 58.06
CA ASN A 122 26.20 -1.21 58.81
C ASN A 122 25.61 -1.04 60.22
N ASP A 123 24.28 -1.03 60.34
CA ASP A 123 23.60 -0.94 61.63
C ASP A 123 23.94 -2.14 62.55
N ILE A 124 23.94 -3.36 62.00
CA ILE A 124 24.35 -4.58 62.72
C ILE A 124 25.81 -4.50 63.18
N MET A 125 26.71 -4.04 62.30
CA MET A 125 28.13 -3.91 62.63
C MET A 125 28.36 -2.88 63.74
N GLU A 126 27.63 -1.76 63.74
CA GLU A 126 27.66 -0.81 64.85
C GLU A 126 27.11 -1.39 66.15
N GLU A 127 26.03 -2.18 66.10
CA GLU A 127 25.51 -2.88 67.27
C GLU A 127 26.52 -3.88 67.85
N LEU A 128 27.14 -4.70 67.00
CA LEU A 128 28.16 -5.67 67.42
C LEU A 128 29.38 -4.96 68.03
N LYS A 129 29.83 -3.86 67.41
CA LYS A 129 30.93 -3.05 67.94
C LYS A 129 30.60 -2.46 69.30
N ARG A 130 29.36 -1.97 69.51
CA ARG A 130 28.91 -1.48 70.82
C ARG A 130 28.88 -2.58 71.87
N ARG A 131 28.39 -3.78 71.54
CA ARG A 131 28.29 -4.90 72.49
C ARG A 131 29.63 -5.51 72.88
N HIS A 132 30.65 -5.40 72.04
CA HIS A 132 31.98 -5.95 72.35
C HIS A 132 32.88 -4.97 73.13
N LEU A 133 32.48 -3.69 73.25
CA LEU A 133 33.18 -2.63 73.99
C LEU A 133 32.62 -2.39 75.42
N THR A 134 31.59 -3.14 75.82
CA THR A 134 31.01 -3.21 77.19
C THR A 134 31.27 -4.59 77.77
#